data_AF-A0A1V1X0X1-F1
#
_entry.id   AF-A0A1V1X0X1-F1
#
_cell.length_a   1.000
_cell.length_b   1.000
_cell.length_c   1.000
_cell.angle_alpha   90.00
_cell.angle_beta   90.00
_cell.angle_gamma   90.00
#
_symmetry.space_group_name_H-M   'P 1'
#
loop_
_entity.id
_entity.type
_entity.pdbx_description
1 polymer ?
#
loop_
_entity_poly.entity_id
_entity_poly.type
_entity_poly.pdbx_seq_one_letter_code
_entity_poly.pdbx_strand_id
1 'polypeptide(L)'
;MKKLKKELQAVNREIKTLAKKIDRMIITVGKLEKPKVVKAKPVKKTAAKVKPVKKVAVKKPATKKPVKLTAADTVFGFIKRYRKGVDVSTLMEKTGFNRRKIYDNAKMLKKRGKIKSVAKGVYLKA
;
A
#
# COMPACT_ATOMS: atom_id res chain seq x y z
N MET A 1 -43.65 9.35 10.48
CA MET A 1 -42.93 8.12 10.92
C MET A 1 -42.65 7.10 9.82
N LYS A 2 -43.54 6.84 8.84
CA LYS A 2 -43.31 5.83 7.79
C LYS A 2 -42.08 6.10 6.90
N LYS A 3 -41.76 7.37 6.61
CA LYS A 3 -40.57 7.78 5.84
C LYS A 3 -39.26 7.45 6.57
N LEU A 4 -39.18 7.82 7.85
CA LEU A 4 -38.02 7.52 8.71
C LEU A 4 -37.77 6.01 8.83
N LYS A 5 -38.82 5.19 8.94
CA LYS A 5 -38.70 3.72 8.95
C LYS A 5 -38.12 3.17 7.64
N LYS A 6 -38.50 3.75 6.49
CA LYS A 6 -37.96 3.35 5.17
C LYS A 6 -36.49 3.73 5.03
N GLU A 7 -36.12 4.93 5.46
CA GLU A 7 -34.72 5.41 5.46
C GLU A 7 -33.84 4.54 6.35
N LEU A 8 -34.29 4.20 7.56
CA LEU A 8 -33.57 3.30 8.47
C LEU A 8 -33.39 1.90 7.87
N GLN A 9 -34.40 1.38 7.17
CA GLN A 9 -34.31 0.10 6.48
C GLN A 9 -33.31 0.14 5.31
N ALA A 10 -33.25 1.25 4.57
CA ALA A 10 -32.27 1.44 3.50
C ALA A 10 -30.84 1.44 4.05
N VAL A 11 -30.58 2.20 5.11
CA VAL A 11 -29.29 2.24 5.80
C VAL A 11 -28.88 0.85 6.30
N ASN A 12 -29.79 0.09 6.90
CA ASN A 12 -29.50 -1.27 7.37
C ASN A 12 -29.13 -2.22 6.21
N ARG A 13 -29.78 -2.08 5.05
CA ARG A 13 -29.42 -2.86 3.85
C ARG A 13 -28.02 -2.50 3.35
N GLU A 14 -27.69 -1.21 3.30
CA GLU A 14 -26.37 -0.74 2.89
C GLU A 14 -25.28 -1.25 3.84
N ILE A 15 -25.48 -1.16 5.15
CA ILE A 15 -24.56 -1.71 6.17
C ILE A 15 -24.32 -3.21 5.93
N LYS A 16 -25.38 -3.99 5.67
CA LYS A 16 -25.25 -5.42 5.36
C LYS A 16 -24.47 -5.67 4.07
N THR A 17 -24.66 -4.85 3.04
CA THR A 17 -23.87 -4.98 1.80
C THR A 17 -22.40 -4.64 2.01
N LEU A 18 -22.11 -3.64 2.84
CA LEU A 18 -20.76 -3.24 3.19
C LEU A 18 -20.05 -4.34 3.98
N ALA A 19 -20.72 -4.92 4.98
CA ALA A 19 -20.21 -6.06 5.76
C ALA A 19 -19.81 -7.23 4.84
N LYS A 20 -20.71 -7.65 3.93
CA LYS A 20 -20.40 -8.72 2.96
C LYS A 20 -19.21 -8.40 2.05
N LYS A 21 -19.02 -7.14 1.66
CA LYS A 21 -17.85 -6.72 0.86
C LYS A 21 -16.56 -6.79 1.68
N ILE A 22 -16.62 -6.39 2.95
CA ILE A 22 -15.48 -6.49 3.88
C ILE A 22 -15.12 -7.97 4.10
N ASP A 23 -16.08 -8.85 4.36
CA ASP A 23 -15.83 -10.28 4.54
C ASP A 23 -15.16 -10.90 3.30
N ARG A 24 -15.64 -10.55 2.09
CA ARG A 24 -14.99 -10.99 0.84
C ARG A 24 -13.56 -10.48 0.74
N MET A 25 -13.30 -9.22 1.10
CA MET A 25 -11.95 -8.66 1.10
C MET A 25 -11.05 -9.38 2.10
N ILE A 26 -11.52 -9.67 3.32
CA ILE A 26 -10.78 -10.44 4.33
C ILE A 26 -10.45 -11.84 3.80
N ILE A 27 -11.41 -12.52 3.17
CA ILE A 27 -11.17 -13.84 2.56
C ILE A 27 -10.11 -13.75 1.45
N THR A 28 -10.17 -12.71 0.59
CA THR A 28 -9.15 -12.54 -0.46
C THR A 28 -7.77 -12.26 0.12
N VAL A 29 -7.66 -11.44 1.16
CA VAL A 29 -6.38 -11.17 1.84
C VAL A 29 -5.86 -12.41 2.54
N GLY A 30 -6.70 -13.13 3.29
CA GLY A 30 -6.31 -14.37 3.99
C GLY A 30 -5.95 -15.52 3.04
N LYS A 31 -6.54 -15.58 1.83
CA LYS A 31 -6.10 -16.51 0.77
C LYS A 31 -4.77 -16.11 0.14
N LEU A 32 -4.45 -14.82 0.09
CA LEU A 32 -3.15 -14.31 -0.36
C LEU A 32 -2.04 -14.49 0.70
N GLU A 33 -2.41 -14.63 1.97
CA GLU A 33 -1.47 -14.80 3.10
C GLU A 33 -1.18 -16.26 3.48
N LYS A 34 -1.83 -17.25 2.87
CA LYS A 34 -1.45 -18.67 3.04
C LYS A 34 -0.46 -19.08 1.95
N PRO A 35 0.87 -18.98 2.15
CA PRO A 35 1.80 -19.69 1.28
C PRO A 35 1.51 -21.18 1.44
N LYS A 36 1.11 -21.81 0.33
CA LYS A 36 1.03 -23.26 0.23
C LYS A 36 2.45 -23.77 0.41
N VAL A 37 2.77 -24.16 1.64
CA VAL A 37 4.00 -24.87 2.01
C VAL A 37 3.94 -26.22 1.30
N VAL A 38 4.51 -26.28 0.10
CA VAL A 38 4.79 -27.56 -0.56
C VAL A 38 6.16 -28.00 -0.06
N LYS A 39 6.12 -28.94 0.88
CA LYS A 39 7.25 -29.79 1.24
C LYS A 39 7.77 -30.47 -0.04
N ALA A 40 9.01 -30.23 -0.41
CA ALA A 40 9.81 -31.19 -1.17
C ALA A 40 11.26 -31.11 -0.69
N LYS A 41 11.79 -32.30 -0.40
CA LYS A 41 13.03 -32.67 0.28
C LYS A 41 14.31 -32.33 -0.54
N PRO A 42 15.50 -32.42 0.08
CA PRO A 42 16.71 -31.67 -0.30
C PRO A 42 17.54 -32.37 -1.37
N VAL A 43 18.15 -31.61 -2.28
CA VAL A 43 19.20 -32.13 -3.17
C VAL A 43 20.45 -31.25 -3.07
N LYS A 44 21.43 -31.84 -2.38
CA LYS A 44 22.90 -31.72 -2.51
C LYS A 44 23.49 -30.53 -3.29
N LYS A 45 24.31 -29.78 -2.53
CA LYS A 45 25.68 -29.29 -2.84
C LYS A 45 26.05 -29.17 -4.33
N THR A 46 26.43 -27.96 -4.76
CA THR A 46 27.80 -27.67 -5.22
C THR A 46 28.04 -26.17 -5.43
N ALA A 47 29.19 -25.75 -4.92
CA ALA A 47 30.08 -24.68 -5.39
C ALA A 47 29.55 -23.24 -5.56
N ALA A 48 29.88 -22.45 -4.55
CA ALA A 48 30.09 -21.01 -4.65
C ALA A 48 31.28 -20.66 -5.57
N LYS A 49 31.15 -19.54 -6.30
CA LYS A 49 32.14 -18.48 -6.60
C LYS A 49 32.07 -18.04 -8.06
N VAL A 50 31.38 -16.91 -8.33
CA VAL A 50 31.94 -15.87 -9.22
C VAL A 50 31.45 -14.51 -8.73
N LYS A 51 32.41 -13.61 -8.45
CA LYS A 51 32.24 -12.20 -8.02
C LYS A 51 32.02 -11.29 -9.27
N PRO A 52 31.67 -10.00 -9.08
CA PRO A 52 30.67 -9.26 -9.87
C PRO A 52 31.24 -8.49 -11.07
N VAL A 53 30.44 -8.27 -12.12
CA VAL A 53 30.76 -7.31 -13.19
C VAL A 53 29.55 -6.44 -13.55
N LYS A 54 29.74 -5.12 -13.41
CA LYS A 54 28.92 -4.03 -13.96
C LYS A 54 28.86 -4.11 -15.49
N LYS A 55 27.67 -3.98 -16.11
CA LYS A 55 27.38 -2.97 -17.16
C LYS A 55 25.92 -3.00 -17.65
N VAL A 56 25.21 -1.89 -17.35
CA VAL A 56 24.40 -1.04 -18.25
C VAL A 56 23.36 -1.66 -19.22
N ALA A 57 22.11 -1.21 -18.99
CA ALA A 57 21.01 -0.91 -19.92
C ALA A 57 20.32 -2.02 -20.73
N VAL A 58 19.05 -2.29 -20.39
CA VAL A 58 17.96 -2.44 -21.38
C VAL A 58 16.67 -1.83 -20.83
N LYS A 59 16.12 -0.84 -21.55
CA LYS A 59 14.73 -0.38 -21.41
C LYS A 59 13.78 -1.47 -21.91
N LYS A 60 12.93 -2.01 -21.04
CA LYS A 60 11.65 -2.67 -21.39
C LYS A 60 10.73 -2.65 -20.16
N PRO A 61 9.40 -2.43 -20.30
CA PRO A 61 8.54 -2.07 -19.19
C PRO A 61 8.42 -3.28 -18.28
N ALA A 62 8.98 -3.17 -17.07
CA ALA A 62 8.95 -4.22 -16.10
C ALA A 62 7.49 -4.49 -15.72
N THR A 63 6.98 -5.61 -16.22
CA THR A 63 5.83 -6.33 -15.73
C THR A 63 5.79 -6.25 -14.20
N LYS A 64 4.64 -5.81 -13.69
CA LYS A 64 4.41 -5.51 -12.28
C LYS A 64 4.66 -6.79 -11.45
N LYS A 65 5.89 -6.95 -10.96
CA LYS A 65 6.18 -7.82 -9.83
C LYS A 65 5.19 -7.46 -8.72
N PRO A 66 4.69 -8.42 -7.92
CA PRO A 66 3.96 -8.08 -6.70
C PRO A 66 4.98 -7.40 -5.77
N VAL A 67 5.14 -6.09 -5.95
CA VAL A 67 5.98 -5.26 -5.11
C VAL A 67 5.27 -5.32 -3.77
N LYS A 68 5.89 -6.00 -2.79
CA LYS A 68 5.53 -5.84 -1.38
C LYS A 68 5.39 -4.34 -1.16
N LEU A 69 4.16 -3.85 -1.04
CA LEU A 69 3.90 -2.42 -0.96
C LEU A 69 4.65 -1.93 0.27
N THR A 70 5.71 -1.16 0.03
CA THR A 70 6.51 -0.65 1.13
C THR A 70 5.69 0.42 1.85
N ALA A 71 5.96 0.65 3.14
CA ALA A 71 5.31 1.73 3.87
C ALA A 71 5.39 3.08 3.11
N ALA A 72 6.50 3.32 2.40
CA ALA A 72 6.68 4.50 1.55
C ALA A 72 5.73 4.51 0.34
N ASP A 73 5.51 3.37 -0.31
CA ASP A 73 4.60 3.27 -1.45
C ASP A 73 3.14 3.43 -1.01
N THR A 74 2.79 2.95 0.18
CA THR A 74 1.46 3.18 0.80
C THR A 74 1.24 4.68 1.04
N VAL A 75 2.17 5.36 1.71
CA VAL A 75 2.09 6.82 1.96
C VAL A 75 2.02 7.59 0.63
N PHE A 76 2.85 7.23 -0.34
CA PHE A 76 2.83 7.85 -1.67
C PHE A 76 1.49 7.63 -2.39
N GLY A 77 0.91 6.44 -2.27
CA GLY A 77 -0.40 6.10 -2.82
C GLY A 77 -1.51 7.02 -2.29
N PHE A 78 -1.47 7.37 -1.00
CA PHE A 78 -2.38 8.35 -0.43
C PHE A 78 -2.09 9.77 -0.91
N ILE A 79 -0.84 10.24 -0.83
CA ILE A 79 -0.46 11.60 -1.29
C ILE A 79 -0.88 11.82 -2.75
N LYS A 80 -0.71 10.82 -3.62
CA LYS A 80 -1.09 10.88 -5.04
C LYS A 80 -2.59 11.13 -5.26
N ARG A 81 -3.47 10.70 -4.33
CA ARG A 81 -4.93 10.83 -4.48
C ARG A 81 -5.43 12.26 -4.24
N TYR A 82 -4.71 13.06 -3.47
CA TYR A 82 -5.15 14.41 -3.13
C TYR A 82 -4.44 15.45 -3.99
N ARG A 83 -5.22 16.20 -4.79
CA ARG A 83 -4.71 17.25 -5.69
C ARG A 83 -4.16 18.47 -4.95
N LYS A 84 -4.67 18.77 -3.75
CA LYS A 84 -4.28 19.95 -2.95
C LYS A 84 -3.17 19.68 -1.93
N GLY A 85 -2.68 18.44 -1.88
CA GLY A 85 -1.75 17.96 -0.86
C GLY A 85 -2.45 17.35 0.34
N VAL A 86 -1.67 16.68 1.19
CA VAL A 86 -2.16 15.95 2.37
C VAL A 86 -1.35 16.34 3.58
N ASP A 87 -2.03 16.60 4.69
CA ASP A 87 -1.41 16.82 5.99
C ASP A 87 -0.94 15.50 6.65
N VAL A 88 0.05 15.59 7.52
CA VAL A 88 0.53 14.47 8.34
C VAL A 88 -0.60 13.86 9.15
N SER A 89 -1.52 14.66 9.71
CA SER A 89 -2.62 14.15 10.54
C SER A 89 -3.53 13.21 9.74
N THR A 90 -3.92 13.62 8.54
CA THR A 90 -4.71 12.79 7.62
C THR A 90 -3.94 11.55 7.16
N LEU A 91 -2.62 11.65 6.95
CA LEU A 91 -1.81 10.48 6.62
C LEU A 91 -1.76 9.48 7.79
N MET A 92 -1.66 9.93 9.05
CA MET A 92 -1.69 9.06 10.23
C MET A 92 -3.00 8.29 10.30
N GLU A 93 -4.14 8.97 10.15
CA GLU A 93 -5.47 8.35 10.18
C GLU A 93 -5.67 7.30 9.08
N LYS A 94 -5.17 7.58 7.86
CA LYS A 94 -5.36 6.69 6.71
C LYS A 94 -4.39 5.53 6.68
N THR A 95 -3.15 5.71 7.13
CA THR A 95 -2.12 4.67 7.06
C THR A 95 -1.92 3.93 8.38
N GLY A 96 -2.39 4.47 9.50
CA GLY A 96 -2.09 3.96 10.84
C GLY A 96 -0.60 4.07 11.21
N PHE A 97 0.16 4.94 10.54
CA PHE A 97 1.59 5.09 10.81
C PHE A 97 1.83 6.20 11.80
N ASN A 98 2.78 5.98 12.70
CA ASN A 98 3.24 7.01 13.62
C ASN A 98 3.83 8.20 12.87
N ARG A 99 3.68 9.39 13.45
CA ARG A 99 4.22 10.66 12.92
C ARG A 99 5.67 10.54 12.43
N ARG A 100 6.56 9.93 13.23
CA ARG A 100 7.97 9.70 12.87
C ARG A 100 8.12 8.89 11.57
N LYS A 101 7.36 7.81 11.44
CA LYS A 101 7.39 6.94 10.26
C LYS A 101 6.90 7.67 9.02
N ILE A 102 5.92 8.56 9.15
CA ILE A 102 5.45 9.40 8.04
C ILE A 102 6.54 10.36 7.60
N TYR A 103 7.23 11.05 8.53
CA TYR A 103 8.34 11.93 8.20
C TYR A 103 9.50 11.19 7.52
N ASP A 104 9.88 10.01 8.02
CA ASP A 104 10.94 9.20 7.41
C ASP A 104 10.60 8.79 5.99
N ASN A 105 9.36 8.33 5.76
CA ASN A 105 8.87 8.00 4.43
C ASN A 105 8.78 9.24 3.53
N ALA A 106 8.27 10.36 4.03
CA ALA A 106 8.19 11.62 3.29
C ALA A 106 9.58 12.12 2.87
N LYS A 107 10.58 12.04 3.77
CA LYS A 107 11.98 12.35 3.47
C LYS A 107 12.53 11.44 2.37
N MET A 108 12.24 10.14 2.45
CA MET A 108 12.66 9.17 1.42
C MET A 108 11.97 9.44 0.07
N LEU A 109 10.69 9.77 0.06
CA LEU A 109 9.91 10.10 -1.14
C LEU A 109 10.34 11.43 -1.77
N LYS A 110 10.69 12.43 -0.95
CA LYS A 110 11.25 13.71 -1.39
C LYS A 110 12.63 13.52 -2.04
N LYS A 111 13.51 12.72 -1.42
CA LYS A 111 14.81 12.34 -2.01
C LYS A 111 14.67 11.64 -3.36
N ARG A 112 13.59 10.85 -3.53
CA ARG A 112 13.26 10.15 -4.78
C ARG A 112 12.53 11.05 -5.80
N GLY A 113 12.28 12.32 -5.48
CA GLY A 113 11.57 13.26 -6.36
C GLY A 113 10.09 12.92 -6.59
N LYS A 114 9.47 12.09 -5.73
CA LYS A 114 8.06 11.66 -5.91
C LYS A 114 7.06 12.66 -5.32
N ILE A 115 7.45 13.40 -4.29
CA ILE A 115 6.60 14.36 -3.58
C ILE A 115 7.34 15.69 -3.36
N LYS A 116 6.56 16.77 -3.27
CA LYS A 116 6.99 18.13 -2.89
C LYS A 116 6.31 18.50 -1.57
N SER A 117 6.95 19.37 -0.78
CA SER A 117 6.35 19.94 0.42
C SER A 117 5.77 21.29 0.05
N VAL A 118 4.47 21.50 0.26
CA VAL A 118 3.81 22.79 0.01
C VAL A 118 3.95 23.69 1.23
N ALA A 119 3.71 23.11 2.41
CA ALA A 119 3.91 23.74 3.71
C ALA A 119 4.52 22.73 4.68
N LYS A 120 4.87 23.17 5.89
CA LYS A 120 5.35 22.28 6.96
C LYS A 120 4.26 21.24 7.27
N GLY A 121 4.54 19.98 6.98
CA GLY A 121 3.59 18.87 7.19
C GLY A 121 2.60 18.62 6.04
N VAL A 122 2.60 19.45 4.99
CA VAL A 122 1.69 19.27 3.84
C VAL A 122 2.47 18.81 2.60
N TYR A 123 2.12 17.64 2.08
CA TYR A 123 2.82 17.01 0.96
C TYR A 123 1.95 16.91 -0.28
N LEU A 124 2.50 17.28 -1.43
CA LEU A 124 1.92 17.17 -2.76
C LEU A 124 2.71 16.17 -3.58
N LYS A 125 2.06 15.51 -4.56
CA LYS A 125 2.81 14.79 -5.60
C LYS A 125 3.69 15.78 -6.39
N ALA A 126 4.94 15.41 -6.64
CA ALA A 126 5.88 16.21 -7.42
C ALA A 126 5.44 16.37 -8.88
#